data_AF-A0A367LX22-F1
#
_entry.id   AF-A0A367LX22-F1
#
_cell.length_a   1.000
_cell.length_b   1.000
_cell.length_c   1.000
_cell.angle_alpha   90.00
_cell.angle_beta   90.00
_cell.angle_gamma   90.00
#
_symmetry.space_group_name_H-M   'P 1'
#
loop_
_entity.id
_entity.type
_entity.pdbx_description
1 polymer ?
#
loop_
_entity_poly.entity_id
_entity_poly.type
_entity_poly.pdbx_seq_one_letter_code
_entity_poly.pdbx_strand_id
1 'polypeptide(L)'
;GNSWFWFLGAVYLTQIPTFAKEWLHGDESVVTLILTVFSVGIALGSMLCEKLSGRKVEIGLVPFGSIGLTVFGILLWWHAGGIPPGEAPYDWLAVLRHHETWAVLADILFIGIFGGFYIVPLSG
;
A
#
# COMPACT_ATOMS: atom_id res chain seq x y z
N GLY A 1 -16.14 -0.87 11.52
CA GLY A 1 -15.04 -0.01 11.08
C GLY A 1 -13.70 -0.64 11.43
N ASN A 2 -13.26 -0.50 12.68
CA ASN A 2 -11.93 -0.97 13.13
C ASN A 2 -11.58 -2.42 12.75
N SER A 3 -12.49 -3.39 12.89
CA SER A 3 -12.21 -4.79 12.56
C SER A 3 -11.92 -5.03 11.06
N TRP A 4 -12.53 -4.26 10.16
CA TRP A 4 -12.32 -4.40 8.71
C TRP A 4 -10.98 -3.84 8.24
N PHE A 5 -10.52 -2.76 8.89
CA PHE A 5 -9.19 -2.20 8.64
C PHE A 5 -8.08 -3.04 9.20
N TRP A 6 -8.20 -3.50 10.45
CA TRP A 6 -7.22 -4.41 11.02
C TRP A 6 -7.16 -5.72 10.23
N PHE A 7 -8.28 -6.18 9.68
CA PHE A 7 -8.32 -7.29 8.75
C PHE A 7 -7.55 -6.98 7.45
N LEU A 8 -7.88 -5.90 6.73
CA LEU A 8 -7.18 -5.52 5.49
C LEU A 8 -5.68 -5.27 5.70
N GLY A 9 -5.31 -4.53 6.74
CA GLY A 9 -3.91 -4.28 7.09
C GLY A 9 -3.14 -5.55 7.44
N ALA A 10 -3.75 -6.47 8.21
CA ALA A 10 -3.15 -7.77 8.50
C ALA A 10 -3.03 -8.65 7.26
N VAL A 11 -4.02 -8.66 6.36
CA VAL A 11 -3.97 -9.40 5.10
C VAL A 11 -2.87 -8.85 4.21
N TYR A 12 -2.77 -7.53 4.01
CA TYR A 12 -1.69 -6.96 3.20
C TYR A 12 -0.31 -7.25 3.80
N LEU A 13 -0.10 -7.00 5.10
CA LEU A 13 1.20 -7.22 5.75
C LEU A 13 1.65 -8.68 5.71
N THR A 14 0.72 -9.63 5.89
CA THR A 14 1.05 -11.07 5.85
C THR A 14 1.32 -11.57 4.43
N GLN A 15 0.71 -10.95 3.41
CA GLN A 15 0.89 -11.35 2.02
C GLN A 15 2.02 -10.61 1.31
N ILE A 16 2.52 -9.48 1.82
CA ILE A 16 3.62 -8.72 1.21
C ILE A 16 4.87 -9.59 0.92
N PRO A 17 5.35 -10.47 1.83
CA PRO A 17 6.49 -11.32 1.53
C PRO A 17 6.24 -12.27 0.36
N THR A 18 5.07 -12.89 0.32
CA THR A 18 4.65 -13.77 -0.78
C THR A 18 4.48 -12.98 -2.08
N PHE A 19 3.87 -11.80 -2.02
CA PHE A 19 3.68 -10.90 -3.15
C PHE A 19 5.03 -10.48 -3.76
N ALA A 20 5.98 -10.04 -2.93
CA ALA A 20 7.30 -9.66 -3.38
C ALA A 20 8.03 -10.82 -4.07
N LYS A 21 7.90 -12.03 -3.54
CA LYS A 21 8.56 -13.21 -4.08
C LYS A 21 7.89 -13.75 -5.35
N GLU A 22 6.57 -13.86 -5.37
CA GLU A 22 5.84 -14.54 -6.45
C GLU A 22 5.49 -13.64 -7.63
N TRP A 23 5.31 -12.32 -7.39
CA TRP A 23 4.89 -11.38 -8.43
C TRP A 23 6.02 -10.46 -8.86
N LEU A 24 6.74 -9.89 -7.89
CA LEU A 24 7.88 -9.01 -8.18
C LEU A 24 9.18 -9.80 -8.39
N HIS A 25 9.19 -11.12 -8.16
CA HIS A 25 10.37 -11.98 -8.23
C HIS A 25 11.55 -11.45 -7.40
N GLY A 26 11.25 -10.76 -6.29
CA GLY A 26 12.19 -10.03 -5.46
C GLY A 26 12.68 -10.80 -4.24
N ASP A 27 13.76 -10.31 -3.64
CA ASP A 27 14.29 -10.79 -2.36
C ASP A 27 13.72 -10.01 -1.14
N GLU A 28 14.30 -10.22 0.04
CA GLU A 28 13.90 -9.57 1.30
C GLU A 28 14.08 -8.04 1.27
N SER A 29 14.99 -7.52 0.43
CA SER A 29 15.17 -6.08 0.26
C SER A 29 13.97 -5.45 -0.47
N VAL A 30 13.34 -6.18 -1.39
CA VAL A 30 12.10 -5.74 -2.06
C VAL A 30 10.92 -5.70 -1.09
N VAL A 31 10.83 -6.66 -0.15
CA VAL A 31 9.86 -6.62 0.95
C VAL A 31 10.03 -5.35 1.78
N THR A 32 11.28 -5.01 2.12
CA THR A 32 11.61 -3.81 2.89
C THR A 32 11.23 -2.53 2.13
N LEU A 33 11.50 -2.49 0.82
CA LEU A 33 11.09 -1.37 -0.04
C LEU A 33 9.57 -1.16 -0.02
N ILE A 34 8.79 -2.22 -0.20
CA ILE A 34 7.32 -2.19 -0.17
C ILE A 34 6.81 -1.65 1.17
N LEU A 35 7.31 -2.20 2.28
CA LEU A 35 6.92 -1.77 3.63
C LEU A 35 7.29 -0.31 3.88
N THR A 36 8.44 0.14 3.37
CA THR A 36 8.88 1.53 3.49
C THR A 36 7.93 2.45 2.75
N VAL A 37 7.60 2.16 1.49
CA VAL A 37 6.68 2.96 0.67
C VAL A 37 5.28 2.98 1.29
N PHE A 38 4.78 1.83 1.74
CA PHE A 38 3.51 1.73 2.44
C PHE A 38 3.47 2.60 3.71
N SER A 39 4.53 2.54 4.52
CA SER A 39 4.66 3.33 5.75
C SER A 39 4.69 4.84 5.46
N VAL A 40 5.41 5.26 4.42
CA VAL A 40 5.41 6.66 3.96
C VAL A 40 4.01 7.07 3.53
N GLY A 41 3.30 6.21 2.81
CA GLY A 41 1.90 6.44 2.41
C GLY A 41 0.99 6.68 3.62
N ILE A 42 1.06 5.82 4.64
CA ILE A 42 0.26 5.98 5.89
C ILE A 42 0.58 7.31 6.56
N ALA A 43 1.86 7.69 6.68
CA ALA A 43 2.26 8.95 7.29
C ALA A 43 1.67 10.14 6.53
N LEU A 44 1.77 10.14 5.20
CA LEU A 44 1.19 11.19 4.35
C LEU A 44 -0.34 11.25 4.47
N GLY A 45 -1.02 10.10 4.41
CA GLY A 45 -2.48 10.02 4.57
C GLY A 45 -2.94 10.53 5.93
N SER A 46 -2.19 10.25 6.99
CA SER A 46 -2.49 10.70 8.35
C SER A 46 -2.35 12.22 8.49
N MET A 47 -1.28 12.81 7.95
CA MET A 47 -1.08 14.26 7.94
C MET A 47 -2.15 14.99 7.13
N LEU A 48 -2.53 14.43 5.97
CA LEU A 48 -3.62 14.97 5.15
C LEU A 48 -4.97 14.84 5.85
N CYS A 49 -5.20 13.74 6.58
CA CYS A 49 -6.43 13.53 7.35
C CYS A 49 -6.59 14.60 8.42
N GLU A 50 -5.52 14.89 9.17
CA GLU A 50 -5.54 15.94 10.21
C GLU A 50 -5.84 17.32 9.61
N LYS A 51 -5.24 17.63 8.45
CA LYS A 51 -5.46 18.89 7.73
C LYS A 51 -6.90 19.02 7.20
N LEU A 52 -7.47 17.94 6.64
CA LEU A 52 -8.81 17.92 6.06
C LEU A 52 -9.92 17.87 7.11
N SER A 53 -9.68 17.20 8.24
CA SER A 53 -10.64 17.05 9.34
C SER A 53 -10.91 18.38 10.06
N GLY A 54 -10.05 19.39 9.97
CA GLY A 54 -10.33 20.72 10.53
C GLY A 54 -10.66 20.70 12.04
N ARG A 55 -10.12 19.72 12.79
CA ARG A 55 -10.44 19.40 14.21
C ARG A 55 -11.85 18.85 14.47
N LYS A 56 -12.59 18.40 13.44
CA LYS A 56 -13.86 17.68 13.57
C LYS A 56 -13.79 16.39 12.74
N VAL A 57 -13.85 15.26 13.43
CA VAL A 57 -13.83 13.93 12.81
C VAL A 57 -15.03 13.78 11.87
N GLU A 58 -14.84 14.04 10.58
CA GLU A 58 -15.85 13.78 9.57
C GLU A 58 -15.88 12.29 9.24
N ILE A 59 -16.98 11.64 9.63
CA ILE A 59 -17.25 10.21 9.35
C ILE A 59 -17.16 9.91 7.83
N GLY A 60 -17.25 10.92 6.96
CA GLY A 60 -17.10 10.81 5.51
C GLY A 60 -15.69 10.44 5.00
N LEU A 61 -14.64 10.60 5.82
CA LEU A 61 -13.27 10.20 5.44
C LEU A 61 -13.08 8.68 5.42
N VAL A 62 -13.84 7.95 6.24
CA VAL A 62 -13.80 6.49 6.31
C VAL A 62 -14.28 5.81 5.01
N PRO A 63 -15.48 6.12 4.47
CA PRO A 63 -15.90 5.56 3.19
C PRO A 63 -14.98 5.99 2.04
N PHE A 64 -14.45 7.22 2.06
CA PHE A 64 -13.47 7.68 1.08
C PHE A 64 -12.18 6.84 1.10
N GLY A 65 -11.62 6.59 2.29
CA GLY A 65 -10.49 5.69 2.49
C GLY A 65 -10.75 4.29 1.94
N SER A 66 -11.94 3.73 2.21
CA SER A 66 -12.29 2.37 1.76
C SER A 66 -12.41 2.22 0.24
N ILE A 67 -12.92 3.26 -0.45
CA ILE A 67 -13.01 3.27 -1.91
C ILE A 67 -11.61 3.29 -2.50
N GLY A 68 -10.72 4.15 -1.99
CA GLY A 68 -9.33 4.21 -2.43
C GLY A 68 -8.60 2.88 -2.23
N LEU A 69 -8.70 2.28 -1.03
CA LEU A 69 -8.12 0.95 -0.76
C LEU A 69 -8.59 -0.11 -1.75
N THR A 70 -9.87 -0.09 -2.13
CA THR A 70 -10.43 -1.04 -3.10
C THR A 70 -9.89 -0.80 -4.51
N VAL A 71 -9.89 0.46 -4.97
CA VAL A 71 -9.43 0.84 -6.31
C VAL A 71 -7.94 0.51 -6.47
N PHE A 72 -7.10 0.95 -5.54
CA PHE A 72 -5.66 0.70 -5.63
C PHE A 72 -5.29 -0.75 -5.35
N GLY A 73 -6.09 -1.49 -4.57
CA GLY A 73 -5.94 -2.95 -4.45
C GLY A 73 -6.17 -3.69 -5.78
N ILE A 74 -7.15 -3.24 -6.57
CA ILE A 74 -7.41 -3.79 -7.91
C ILE A 74 -6.31 -3.39 -8.90
N LEU A 75 -5.87 -2.13 -8.87
CA LEU A 75 -4.76 -1.66 -9.71
C LEU A 75 -3.45 -2.39 -9.39
N LEU A 76 -3.18 -2.64 -8.10
CA LEU A 76 -2.01 -3.40 -7.68
C LEU A 76 -2.02 -4.81 -8.30
N TRP A 77 -3.17 -5.49 -8.29
CA TRP A 77 -3.31 -6.79 -8.94
C TRP A 77 -3.07 -6.71 -10.46
N TRP A 78 -3.51 -5.64 -11.10
CA TRP A 78 -3.32 -5.41 -12.53
C TRP A 78 -1.85 -5.17 -12.89
N HIS A 79 -1.14 -4.32 -12.15
CA HIS A 79 0.26 -3.96 -12.43
C HIS A 79 1.27 -5.04 -11.98
N ALA A 80 0.93 -5.87 -10.99
CA ALA A 80 1.83 -6.90 -10.48
C ALA A 80 2.20 -7.98 -11.51
N GLY A 81 1.35 -8.22 -12.52
CA GLY A 81 1.55 -9.27 -13.52
C GLY A 81 2.59 -9.00 -14.60
N GLY A 82 3.18 -7.80 -14.65
CA GLY A 82 4.03 -7.37 -15.76
C GLY A 82 5.53 -7.63 -15.61
N ILE A 83 6.00 -8.14 -14.46
CA ILE A 83 7.44 -8.31 -14.20
C ILE A 83 7.87 -9.75 -14.54
N PRO A 84 8.77 -9.94 -15.52
CA PRO A 84 9.25 -11.27 -15.89
C PRO A 84 10.19 -11.86 -14.83
N PRO A 85 10.19 -13.19 -14.64
CA PRO A 85 11.14 -13.86 -13.76
C PRO A 85 12.59 -13.68 -14.25
N GLY A 86 13.50 -13.35 -13.33
CA GLY A 86 14.94 -13.28 -13.58
C GLY A 86 15.64 -14.62 -13.32
N GLU A 87 16.91 -14.74 -13.74
CA GLU A 87 17.76 -15.91 -13.40
C GLU A 87 18.02 -16.03 -11.89
N ALA A 88 17.96 -14.91 -11.17
CA ALA A 88 18.03 -14.82 -9.72
C ALA A 88 16.96 -13.83 -9.22
N PRO A 89 16.56 -13.89 -7.93
CA PRO A 89 15.66 -12.90 -7.35
C PRO A 89 16.21 -11.47 -7.50
N TYR A 90 15.35 -10.53 -7.82
CA TYR A 90 15.72 -9.12 -7.94
C TYR A 90 15.93 -8.51 -6.54
N ASP A 91 17.03 -7.79 -6.35
CA ASP A 91 17.15 -6.88 -5.22
C ASP A 91 16.28 -5.62 -5.44
N TRP A 92 16.16 -4.78 -4.41
CA TRP A 92 15.37 -3.56 -4.45
C TRP A 92 15.80 -2.56 -5.54
N LEU A 93 17.05 -2.59 -6.00
CA LEU A 93 17.54 -1.69 -7.05
C LEU A 93 17.27 -2.28 -8.44
N ALA A 94 17.42 -3.60 -8.59
CA ALA A 94 17.16 -4.35 -9.81
C ALA A 94 15.68 -4.33 -10.15
N VAL A 95 14.79 -4.51 -9.17
CA VAL A 95 13.34 -4.47 -9.39
C VAL A 95 12.90 -3.09 -9.90
N LEU A 96 13.50 -2.00 -9.43
CA LEU A 96 13.20 -0.63 -9.89
C LEU A 96 13.58 -0.36 -11.36
N ARG A 97 14.36 -1.24 -12.00
CA ARG A 97 14.65 -1.13 -13.44
C ARG A 97 13.45 -1.54 -14.30
N HIS A 98 12.49 -2.26 -13.74
CA HIS A 98 11.26 -2.62 -14.43
C HIS A 98 10.23 -1.50 -14.31
N HIS A 99 9.67 -1.09 -15.44
CA HIS A 99 8.71 0.02 -15.47
C HIS A 99 7.44 -0.28 -14.65
N GLU A 100 6.98 -1.53 -14.68
CA GLU A 100 5.80 -2.01 -13.93
C GLU A 100 5.95 -1.85 -12.42
N THR A 101 7.18 -1.97 -11.91
CA THR A 101 7.47 -1.80 -10.48
C THR A 101 7.10 -0.42 -9.98
N TRP A 102 7.25 0.62 -10.80
CA TRP A 102 6.87 1.98 -10.41
C TRP A 102 5.36 2.13 -10.25
N ALA A 103 4.58 1.46 -11.11
CA ALA A 103 3.12 1.44 -10.97
C ALA A 103 2.70 0.69 -9.70
N VAL A 104 3.31 -0.48 -9.43
CA VAL A 104 3.10 -1.24 -8.19
C VAL A 104 3.44 -0.42 -6.94
N LEU A 105 4.58 0.28 -6.93
CA LEU A 105 4.97 1.13 -5.81
C LEU A 105 4.03 2.33 -5.64
N ALA A 106 3.53 2.90 -6.74
CA ALA A 106 2.53 3.95 -6.69
C ALA A 106 1.22 3.44 -6.06
N ASP A 107 0.75 2.26 -6.47
CA ASP A 107 -0.44 1.64 -5.89
C ASP A 107 -0.25 1.40 -4.39
N ILE A 108 0.88 0.83 -3.97
CA ILE A 108 1.20 0.61 -2.56
C ILE A 108 1.23 1.93 -1.78
N LEU A 109 1.80 2.98 -2.35
CA LEU A 109 1.83 4.31 -1.74
C LEU A 109 0.40 4.83 -1.52
N PHE A 110 -0.45 4.74 -2.54
CA PHE A 110 -1.83 5.19 -2.45
C PHE A 110 -2.66 4.32 -1.49
N ILE A 111 -2.49 3.00 -1.49
CA ILE A 111 -3.09 2.11 -0.48
C ILE A 111 -2.69 2.59 0.92
N GLY A 112 -1.42 2.95 1.14
CA GLY A 112 -0.95 3.56 2.38
C GLY A 112 -1.67 4.87 2.72
N ILE A 113 -1.77 5.80 1.76
CA ILE A 113 -2.44 7.11 1.94
C ILE A 113 -3.91 6.94 2.31
N PHE A 114 -4.65 6.12 1.55
CA PHE A 114 -6.06 5.86 1.81
C PHE A 114 -6.27 5.03 3.08
N GLY A 115 -5.32 4.17 3.43
CA GLY A 115 -5.26 3.50 4.73
C GLY A 115 -5.11 4.50 5.88
N GLY A 116 -4.28 5.53 5.71
CA GLY A 116 -4.15 6.65 6.64
C GLY A 116 -5.46 7.42 6.85
N PHE A 117 -6.18 7.73 5.77
CA PHE A 117 -7.51 8.35 5.85
C PHE A 117 -8.55 7.48 6.57
N TYR A 118 -8.41 6.16 6.47
CA TYR A 118 -9.33 5.23 7.12
C TYR A 118 -9.05 5.08 8.63
N ILE A 119 -7.78 4.98 9.05
CA ILE A 119 -7.41 4.63 10.43
C ILE A 119 -7.49 5.80 11.43
N VAL A 120 -7.08 7.00 11.01
CA VAL A 120 -6.99 8.17 11.90
C VAL A 120 -8.34 8.59 12.50
N PRO A 121 -9.45 8.72 11.75
CA PRO A 121 -10.74 9.10 12.32
C PRO A 121 -11.35 8.03 13.25
N LEU A 122 -10.85 6.79 13.19
CA LEU A 122 -11.33 5.69 14.04
C LEU A 122 -10.52 5.52 15.34
N SER A 123 -9.37 6.19 15.45
CA SER A 123 -8.43 6.10 16.57
C SER A 123 -8.44 7.33 17.48
N GLY A 124 -9.14 8.40 17.06
CA GLY A 124 -9.28 9.67 17.79
C GLY A 124 -10.65 9.89 18.38
#